data_AF-A0A3S1U9D3-F1
#
_entry.id   AF-A0A3S1U9D3-F1
#
_cell.length_a   1.000
_cell.length_b   1.000
_cell.length_c   1.000
_cell.angle_alpha   90.00
_cell.angle_beta   90.00
_cell.angle_gamma   90.00
#
_symmetry.space_group_name_H-M   'P 1'
#
loop_
_entity.id
_entity.type
_entity.pdbx_description
1 polymer ?
#
loop_
_entity_poly.entity_id
_entity_poly.type
_entity_poly.pdbx_seq_one_letter_code
_entity_poly.pdbx_strand_id
1 'polypeptide(L)'
;YNLMNGPNEFHVIGTLRNWSIVERLPAIDVPTLIISGRHDEATPATVQPYKDGIKGSRWEIFEHSSHMPHVEEQDACMRVVGDFLDHNDN
;
A
#
# COMPACT_ATOMS: atom_id res chain seq x y z
N TYR A 1 2.52 -15.71 11.83
CA TYR A 1 1.23 -15.54 11.15
C TYR A 1 0.04 -15.68 12.12
N ASN A 2 -0.20 -16.86 12.72
CA ASN A 2 -1.31 -17.10 13.68
C ASN A 2 -1.40 -16.15 14.89
N LEU A 3 -0.28 -15.69 15.43
CA LEU A 3 -0.25 -14.81 16.63
C LEU A 3 -0.53 -13.33 16.31
N MET A 4 -0.15 -12.86 15.13
CA MET A 4 -0.23 -11.42 14.77
C MET A 4 -1.43 -11.10 13.89
N ASN A 5 -1.67 -11.90 12.85
CA ASN A 5 -2.82 -11.75 11.96
C ASN A 5 -3.93 -12.70 12.42
N GLY A 6 -3.67 -14.01 12.42
CA GLY A 6 -4.68 -15.04 12.62
C GLY A 6 -4.49 -16.12 11.55
N PRO A 7 -5.48 -16.97 11.26
CA PRO A 7 -5.31 -18.09 10.33
C PRO A 7 -5.17 -17.69 8.86
N ASN A 8 -5.66 -16.52 8.44
CA ASN A 8 -5.54 -15.99 7.06
C ASN A 8 -5.71 -14.46 7.02
N GLU A 9 -5.55 -13.85 5.83
CA GLU A 9 -5.58 -12.39 5.59
C GLU A 9 -6.92 -11.73 5.94
N PHE A 10 -8.00 -12.50 5.95
CA PHE A 10 -9.35 -12.01 6.25
C PHE A 10 -9.77 -12.22 7.71
N HIS A 11 -8.94 -12.83 8.54
CA HIS A 11 -9.25 -13.15 9.93
C HIS A 11 -8.21 -12.59 10.90
N VAL A 12 -8.22 -11.27 11.06
CA VAL A 12 -7.32 -10.54 11.98
C VAL A 12 -7.77 -10.70 13.44
N ILE A 13 -7.49 -11.85 14.05
CA ILE A 13 -7.80 -12.15 15.46
C ILE A 13 -6.58 -12.08 16.39
N GLY A 14 -5.38 -11.90 15.82
CA GLY A 14 -4.12 -11.76 16.55
C GLY A 14 -3.88 -10.37 17.12
N THR A 15 -2.65 -10.14 17.59
CA THR A 15 -2.26 -8.90 18.29
C THR A 15 -2.37 -7.62 17.47
N LEU A 16 -2.47 -7.71 16.14
CA LEU A 16 -2.64 -6.55 15.26
C LEU A 16 -4.08 -6.12 15.05
N ARG A 17 -5.07 -6.81 15.63
CA ARG A 17 -6.51 -6.50 15.45
C ARG A 17 -6.85 -5.02 15.65
N ASN A 18 -6.26 -4.38 16.66
CA ASN A 18 -6.53 -2.97 17.01
C ASN A 18 -5.39 -2.03 16.58
N TRP A 19 -4.43 -2.52 15.80
CA TRP A 19 -3.31 -1.71 15.37
C TRP A 19 -3.78 -0.72 14.30
N SER A 20 -3.33 0.53 14.42
CA SER A 20 -3.50 1.54 13.38
C SER A 20 -2.28 2.46 13.37
N ILE A 21 -1.88 2.87 12.18
CA ILE A 21 -0.83 3.88 11.97
C ILE A 21 -1.39 5.22 11.48
N VAL A 22 -2.71 5.32 11.27
CA VAL A 22 -3.36 6.46 10.58
C VAL A 22 -3.02 7.79 11.24
N GLU A 23 -3.04 7.86 12.57
CA GLU A 23 -2.74 9.10 13.32
C GLU A 23 -1.27 9.54 13.21
N ARG A 24 -0.37 8.64 12.79
CA ARG A 24 1.07 8.90 12.66
C ARG A 24 1.51 9.19 11.22
N LEU A 25 0.62 9.02 10.24
CA LEU A 25 0.91 9.26 8.83
C LEU A 25 1.40 10.71 8.53
N PRO A 26 0.88 11.76 9.19
CA PRO A 26 1.37 13.13 8.95
C PRO A 26 2.85 13.35 9.34
N ALA A 27 3.46 12.43 10.08
CA ALA A 27 4.87 12.51 10.44
C ALA A 27 5.81 12.03 9.31
N ILE A 28 5.28 11.49 8.20
CA ILE A 28 6.07 11.10 7.04
C ILE A 28 6.33 12.36 6.19
N ASP A 29 7.60 12.76 6.11
CA ASP A 29 8.07 13.97 5.43
C ASP A 29 8.89 13.69 4.15
N VAL A 30 9.04 12.41 3.79
CA VAL A 30 9.73 11.97 2.58
C VAL A 30 8.76 11.67 1.43
N PRO A 31 9.22 11.77 0.16
CA PRO A 31 8.45 11.32 -0.98
C PRO A 31 7.92 9.89 -0.77
N THR A 32 6.64 9.67 -1.03
CA THR A 32 5.99 8.38 -0.81
C THR A 32 5.14 7.97 -2.01
N LEU A 33 5.39 6.76 -2.48
CA LEU A 33 4.54 6.06 -3.46
C LEU A 33 3.70 5.02 -2.74
N ILE A 34 2.39 5.05 -3.00
CA ILE A 34 1.42 4.05 -2.60
C ILE A 34 1.07 3.24 -3.85
N ILE A 35 1.06 1.92 -3.76
CA ILE A 35 0.63 1.01 -4.83
C ILE A 35 -0.46 0.06 -4.31
N SER A 36 -1.47 -0.23 -5.13
CA SER A 36 -2.51 -1.23 -4.82
C SER A 36 -3.14 -1.77 -6.09
N GLY A 37 -3.68 -2.99 -6.06
CA GLY A 37 -4.52 -3.50 -7.16
C GLY A 37 -5.96 -3.02 -7.10
N ARG A 38 -6.64 -2.96 -8.26
CA ARG A 38 -8.08 -2.68 -8.34
C ARG A 38 -8.93 -3.76 -7.67
N HIS A 39 -8.45 -4.99 -7.66
CA HIS A 39 -9.12 -6.17 -7.09
C HIS A 39 -8.49 -6.66 -5.79
N ASP A 40 -7.70 -5.81 -5.13
CA ASP A 40 -6.94 -6.12 -3.92
C ASP A 40 -7.87 -6.33 -2.70
N GLU A 41 -7.45 -7.22 -1.81
CA GLU A 41 -8.05 -7.33 -0.48
C GLU A 41 -7.81 -6.08 0.37
N ALA A 42 -6.68 -5.39 0.14
CA ALA A 42 -6.42 -4.05 0.61
C ALA A 42 -7.22 -3.05 -0.23
N THR A 43 -8.54 -3.06 -0.03
CA THR A 43 -9.48 -2.23 -0.78
C THR A 43 -9.12 -0.73 -0.76
N PRO A 44 -9.64 0.09 -1.69
CA PRO A 44 -9.42 1.53 -1.64
C PRO A 44 -9.73 2.18 -0.29
N ALA A 45 -10.72 1.67 0.46
CA ALA A 45 -11.05 2.17 1.80
C ALA A 45 -9.93 1.93 2.83
N THR A 46 -9.15 0.85 2.71
CA THR A 46 -8.02 0.58 3.61
C THR A 46 -6.79 1.42 3.25
N VAL A 47 -6.65 1.81 1.98
CA VAL A 47 -5.49 2.54 1.46
C VAL A 47 -5.70 4.07 1.48
N GLN A 48 -6.93 4.55 1.34
CA GLN A 48 -7.28 5.98 1.36
C GLN A 48 -6.66 6.76 2.53
N PRO A 49 -6.62 6.24 3.78
CA PRO A 49 -5.97 6.95 4.89
C PRO A 49 -4.50 7.30 4.62
N TYR A 50 -3.75 6.46 3.89
CA TYR A 50 -2.37 6.74 3.50
C TYR A 50 -2.28 7.89 2.50
N LYS A 51 -3.14 7.89 1.48
CA LYS A 51 -3.21 8.95 0.47
C LYS A 51 -3.55 10.31 1.09
N ASP A 52 -4.44 10.31 2.08
CA ASP A 52 -4.93 11.51 2.77
C ASP A 52 -3.95 11.98 3.86
N GLY A 53 -3.34 11.05 4.60
CA GLY A 53 -2.50 11.34 5.76
C GLY A 53 -1.03 11.63 5.41
N ILE A 54 -0.50 11.09 4.32
CA ILE A 54 0.88 11.33 3.89
C ILE A 54 0.90 12.48 2.90
N LYS A 55 1.45 13.63 3.34
CA LYS A 55 1.53 14.84 2.53
C LYS A 55 2.35 14.60 1.26
N GLY A 56 1.79 14.95 0.11
CA GLY A 56 2.49 14.82 -1.18
C GLY A 56 2.62 13.38 -1.71
N SER A 57 1.99 12.39 -1.06
CA SER A 57 1.99 11.01 -1.54
C SER A 57 1.36 10.89 -2.94
N ARG A 58 1.96 10.02 -3.78
CA ARG A 58 1.38 9.55 -5.04
C ARG A 58 0.74 8.18 -4.81
N TRP A 59 -0.40 7.92 -5.43
CA TRP A 59 -1.06 6.61 -5.37
C TRP A 59 -1.33 6.08 -6.77
N GLU A 60 -0.77 4.92 -7.08
CA GLU A 60 -1.03 4.16 -8.29
C GLU A 60 -1.98 2.99 -7.99
N ILE A 61 -3.03 2.86 -8.80
CA ILE A 61 -3.94 1.71 -8.78
C ILE A 61 -3.72 0.90 -10.06
N PHE A 62 -3.34 -0.36 -9.90
CA PHE A 62 -3.16 -1.29 -11.02
C PHE A 62 -4.49 -1.93 -11.38
N GLU A 63 -5.05 -1.52 -12.53
CA GLU A 63 -6.44 -1.79 -12.92
C GLU A 63 -6.73 -3.27 -13.23
N HIS A 64 -5.70 -4.10 -13.41
CA HIS A 64 -5.81 -5.53 -13.71
C HIS A 64 -5.09 -6.41 -12.67
N SER A 65 -4.84 -5.87 -11.47
CA SER A 65 -4.14 -6.56 -10.37
C SER A 65 -5.01 -6.70 -9.13
N SER A 66 -4.69 -7.71 -8.33
CA SER A 66 -5.14 -7.89 -6.95
C SER A 66 -4.01 -7.51 -5.98
N HIS A 67 -3.62 -8.40 -5.06
CA HIS A 67 -2.65 -8.11 -4.02
C HIS A 67 -1.19 -8.06 -4.51
N MET A 68 -0.91 -8.59 -5.70
CA MET A 68 0.46 -8.75 -6.19
C MET A 68 0.68 -8.07 -7.55
N PRO A 69 0.53 -6.72 -7.67
CA PRO A 69 0.76 -6.02 -8.93
C PRO A 69 2.15 -6.27 -9.55
N HIS A 70 3.17 -6.52 -8.72
CA HIS A 70 4.52 -6.86 -9.16
C HIS A 70 4.64 -8.21 -9.88
N VAL A 71 3.63 -9.09 -9.78
CA VAL A 71 3.54 -10.36 -10.51
C VAL A 71 2.47 -10.28 -11.60
N GLU A 72 1.32 -9.69 -11.28
CA GLU A 72 0.14 -9.65 -12.16
C GLU A 72 0.31 -8.66 -13.32
N GLU A 73 0.93 -7.51 -13.06
CA GLU A 73 1.24 -6.46 -14.03
C GLU A 73 2.71 -6.02 -13.92
N GLN A 74 3.62 -7.02 -13.92
CA GLN A 74 5.04 -6.84 -13.61
C GLN A 74 5.68 -5.63 -14.33
N ASP A 75 5.57 -5.54 -15.66
CA ASP A 75 6.22 -4.47 -16.43
C ASP A 75 5.69 -3.08 -16.04
N ALA A 76 4.37 -2.95 -15.84
CA ALA A 76 3.77 -1.71 -15.41
C ALA A 76 4.20 -1.35 -13.98
N CYS A 77 4.21 -2.34 -13.07
CA CYS A 77 4.61 -2.15 -11.68
C CYS A 77 6.09 -1.72 -11.58
N MET A 78 6.99 -2.39 -12.29
CA MET A 78 8.41 -2.05 -12.27
C MET A 78 8.66 -0.67 -12.87
N ARG A 79 7.94 -0.30 -13.94
CA ARG A 79 8.02 1.05 -14.51
C ARG A 79 7.57 2.13 -13.53
N VAL A 80 6.41 1.98 -12.88
CA VAL A 80 5.91 2.98 -11.92
C VAL A 80 6.87 3.16 -10.73
N VAL A 81 7.45 2.06 -10.25
CA VAL A 81 8.45 2.09 -9.17
C VAL A 81 9.76 2.72 -9.65
N GLY A 82 10.27 2.33 -10.82
CA GLY A 82 11.48 2.91 -11.41
C GLY A 82 11.33 4.41 -11.63
N ASP A 83 10.22 4.84 -12.26
CA ASP A 83 9.89 6.24 -12.46
C ASP A 83 9.87 6.98 -11.11
N PHE A 84 9.28 6.39 -10.06
CA PHE A 84 9.30 7.02 -8.73
C PHE A 84 10.73 7.22 -8.20
N LEU A 85 11.59 6.20 -8.29
CA LEU A 85 12.96 6.28 -7.80
C LEU A 85 13.78 7.32 -8.58
N ASP A 86 13.72 7.29 -9.91
CA ASP A 86 14.43 8.22 -10.78
C ASP A 86 14.07 9.70 -10.50
N HIS A 87 12.80 9.97 -10.14
CA HIS A 87 12.36 11.33 -9.79
C HIS A 87 12.89 11.80 -8.42
N ASN A 88 13.33 10.90 -7.54
CA ASN A 88 13.72 11.20 -6.16
C ASN A 88 15.21 10.95 -5.86
N ASP A 89 15.99 10.42 -6.81
CA ASP A 89 17.43 10.12 -6.66
C ASP A 89 18.38 11.32 -6.95
N ASN A 90 17.87 12.56 -7.00
CA ASN A 90 18.67 13.78 -7.24
C ASN A 90 19.04 14.54 -5.97
#